data_AF-A0A7C2XUG1-F1
#
_entry.id   AF-A0A7C2XUG1-F1
#
_cell.length_a   1.000
_cell.length_b   1.000
_cell.length_c   1.000
_cell.angle_alpha   90.00
_cell.angle_beta   90.00
_cell.angle_gamma   90.00
#
_symmetry.space_group_name_H-M   'P 1'
#
loop_
_entity.id
_entity.type
_entity.pdbx_description
1 polymer ?
#
loop_
_entity_poly.entity_id
_entity_poly.type
_entity_poly.pdbx_seq_one_letter_code
_entity_poly.pdbx_strand_id
1 'polypeptide(L)'
;MSDFDYIDLEILYRAKKSKNGISPENISQPDVFTPGIWELAEKFTTLQEKKFLSKNEEGLFKITKAGISTFWHTESPLWMNLLKLLRIKPLSDKECAMYLEEPIPAVQQALEMMREKGYVMMSQLRKDKKLLKMFEILPEGVERLKTAGKYNLLVIKLGDKLVVELENGEGILYEIIDDLVNPLRVIKTVSKEQVNEYK
;
A
#
# COMPACT_ATOMS: atom_id res chain seq x y z
N MET A 1 -0.95 -7.78 -15.64
CA MET A 1 -1.24 -7.40 -14.23
C MET A 1 -2.69 -6.97 -14.21
N SER A 2 -3.53 -7.62 -13.41
CA SER A 2 -4.95 -7.28 -13.31
C SER A 2 -5.13 -5.84 -12.84
N ASP A 3 -5.91 -5.05 -13.57
CA ASP A 3 -6.30 -3.71 -13.13
C ASP A 3 -7.32 -3.87 -12.00
N PHE A 4 -6.85 -3.67 -10.78
CA PHE A 4 -7.71 -3.53 -9.61
C PHE A 4 -8.46 -2.21 -9.71
N ASP A 5 -9.71 -2.18 -9.26
CA ASP A 5 -10.47 -0.95 -9.08
C ASP A 5 -10.68 -0.60 -7.60
N TYR A 6 -11.45 0.46 -7.34
CA TYR A 6 -11.69 0.94 -5.99
C TYR A 6 -12.47 -0.07 -5.13
N ILE A 7 -13.36 -0.88 -5.74
CA ILE A 7 -14.15 -1.90 -5.04
C ILE A 7 -13.21 -3.02 -4.60
N ASP A 8 -12.33 -3.45 -5.49
CA ASP A 8 -11.36 -4.49 -5.17
C ASP A 8 -10.44 -4.07 -4.01
N LEU A 9 -9.94 -2.84 -4.03
CA LEU A 9 -9.13 -2.29 -2.94
C LEU A 9 -9.88 -2.28 -1.61
N GLU A 10 -11.15 -1.85 -1.62
CA GLU A 10 -11.97 -1.77 -0.41
C GLU A 10 -12.29 -3.16 0.17
N ILE A 11 -12.62 -4.14 -0.69
CA ILE A 11 -12.82 -5.54 -0.27
C ILE A 11 -11.56 -6.09 0.39
N LEU A 12 -10.40 -5.94 -0.25
CA LEU A 12 -9.13 -6.44 0.27
C LEU A 12 -8.73 -5.73 1.57
N TYR A 13 -8.93 -4.41 1.67
CA TYR A 13 -8.64 -3.66 2.89
C TYR A 13 -9.51 -4.14 4.07
N ARG A 14 -10.82 -4.33 3.86
CA ARG A 14 -11.73 -4.85 4.89
C ARG A 14 -11.39 -6.29 5.27
N ALA A 15 -11.04 -7.13 4.30
CA ALA A 15 -10.60 -8.50 4.55
C ALA A 15 -9.32 -8.53 5.41
N LYS A 16 -8.37 -7.61 5.17
CA LYS A 16 -7.14 -7.45 5.97
C LYS A 16 -7.46 -7.00 7.41
N LYS A 17 -8.42 -6.10 7.59
CA LYS A 17 -8.83 -5.61 8.92
C LYS A 17 -9.67 -6.62 9.71
N SER A 18 -10.35 -7.55 9.04
CA SER A 18 -11.23 -8.51 9.70
C SER A 18 -10.48 -9.67 10.33
N LYS A 19 -10.80 -9.99 11.59
CA LYS A 19 -10.30 -11.18 12.29
C LYS A 19 -11.00 -12.47 11.82
N ASN A 20 -12.31 -12.37 11.57
CA ASN A 20 -13.18 -13.54 11.32
C ASN A 20 -13.46 -13.76 9.83
N GLY A 21 -13.10 -12.80 8.97
CA GLY A 21 -13.45 -12.78 7.55
C GLY A 21 -14.58 -11.80 7.25
N ILE A 22 -14.94 -11.69 5.98
CA ILE A 22 -15.95 -10.76 5.48
C ILE A 22 -16.88 -11.45 4.48
N SER A 23 -18.05 -10.87 4.26
CA SER A 23 -18.98 -11.27 3.20
C SER A 23 -19.44 -10.03 2.41
N PRO A 24 -19.99 -10.21 1.20
CA PRO A 24 -20.64 -9.11 0.46
C PRO A 24 -21.65 -8.33 1.31
N GLU A 25 -22.42 -9.01 2.16
CA GLU A 25 -23.44 -8.45 3.04
C GLU A 25 -22.83 -7.56 4.13
N ASN A 26 -21.62 -7.89 4.62
CA ASN A 26 -20.89 -7.04 5.58
C ASN A 26 -20.37 -5.74 4.95
N ILE A 27 -20.26 -5.67 3.62
CA ILE A 27 -19.69 -4.52 2.90
C ILE A 27 -20.78 -3.63 2.32
N SER A 28 -21.86 -4.21 1.80
CA SER A 28 -23.01 -3.47 1.30
C SER A 28 -23.62 -2.62 2.42
N GLN A 29 -23.64 -1.30 2.24
CA GLN A 29 -24.36 -0.39 3.13
C GLN A 29 -25.65 0.05 2.41
N PRO A 30 -26.75 0.34 3.12
CA PRO A 30 -28.02 0.71 2.50
C PRO A 30 -28.04 2.10 1.80
N ASP A 31 -26.92 2.83 1.75
CA ASP A 31 -26.85 4.15 1.13
C ASP A 31 -26.52 4.08 -0.37
N VAL A 32 -27.12 5.00 -1.13
CA VAL A 32 -27.34 5.07 -2.60
C VAL A 32 -26.09 4.92 -3.49
N PHE A 33 -24.88 4.78 -2.93
CA PHE A 33 -23.61 4.72 -3.66
C PHE A 33 -22.76 3.47 -3.42
N THR A 34 -23.29 2.44 -2.74
CA THR A 34 -22.58 1.15 -2.66
C THR A 34 -22.91 0.26 -3.86
N PRO A 35 -21.92 -0.52 -4.37
CA PRO A 35 -22.17 -1.55 -5.36
C PRO A 35 -23.30 -2.49 -4.89
N GLY A 36 -24.15 -2.92 -5.81
CA GLY A 36 -25.24 -3.84 -5.49
C GLY A 36 -24.70 -5.15 -4.91
N ILE A 37 -25.48 -5.84 -4.07
CA ILE A 37 -25.05 -7.10 -3.44
C ILE A 37 -24.56 -8.15 -4.47
N TRP A 38 -25.19 -8.19 -5.65
CA TRP A 38 -24.81 -9.07 -6.74
C TRP A 38 -23.46 -8.71 -7.37
N GLU A 39 -23.18 -7.42 -7.54
CA GLU A 39 -21.89 -6.92 -8.04
C GLU A 39 -20.78 -7.23 -7.04
N LEU A 40 -21.03 -7.04 -5.74
CA LEU A 40 -20.09 -7.44 -4.69
C LEU A 40 -19.85 -8.96 -4.72
N ALA A 41 -20.90 -9.79 -4.84
CA ALA A 41 -20.73 -11.24 -4.89
C ALA A 41 -19.85 -11.69 -6.08
N GLU A 42 -20.01 -11.08 -7.25
CA GLU A 42 -19.17 -11.32 -8.43
C GLU A 42 -17.71 -10.90 -8.18
N LYS A 43 -17.50 -9.73 -7.59
CA LYS A 43 -16.17 -9.23 -7.20
C LYS A 43 -15.46 -10.16 -6.23
N PHE A 44 -16.15 -10.63 -5.19
CA PHE A 44 -15.60 -11.59 -4.24
C PHE A 44 -15.22 -12.91 -4.91
N THR A 45 -16.05 -13.42 -5.81
CA THR A 45 -15.78 -14.63 -6.59
C THR A 45 -14.52 -14.44 -7.44
N THR A 46 -14.43 -13.33 -8.18
CA THR A 46 -13.25 -12.99 -9.00
C THR A 46 -11.97 -12.90 -8.16
N LEU A 47 -12.02 -12.25 -6.99
CA LEU A 47 -10.87 -12.14 -6.10
C LEU A 47 -10.48 -13.49 -5.48
N GLN A 48 -11.44 -14.38 -5.23
CA GLN A 48 -11.19 -15.74 -4.78
C GLN A 48 -10.52 -16.59 -5.88
N GLU A 49 -11.02 -16.53 -7.11
CA GLU A 49 -10.44 -17.25 -8.26
C GLU A 49 -8.99 -16.83 -8.53
N LYS A 50 -8.71 -15.53 -8.38
CA LYS A 50 -7.35 -14.97 -8.46
C LYS A 50 -6.50 -15.24 -7.21
N LYS A 51 -7.02 -15.99 -6.23
CA LYS A 51 -6.36 -16.39 -4.98
C LYS A 51 -6.02 -15.23 -4.05
N PHE A 52 -6.65 -14.06 -4.20
CA PHE A 52 -6.49 -12.94 -3.27
C PHE A 52 -7.35 -13.10 -2.00
N LEU A 53 -8.46 -13.82 -2.14
CA LEU A 53 -9.32 -14.23 -1.03
C LEU A 53 -9.41 -15.76 -0.95
N SER A 54 -9.78 -16.27 0.23
CA SER A 54 -10.11 -17.67 0.49
C SER A 54 -11.28 -17.75 1.46
N LYS A 55 -12.09 -18.81 1.41
CA LYS A 55 -13.18 -19.00 2.39
C LYS A 55 -12.67 -19.76 3.62
N ASN A 56 -13.12 -19.36 4.80
CA ASN A 56 -12.98 -20.15 6.03
C ASN A 56 -14.09 -21.23 6.10
N GLU A 57 -14.07 -22.02 7.17
CA GLU A 57 -15.07 -23.08 7.43
C GLU A 57 -16.50 -22.56 7.55
N GLU A 58 -16.67 -21.29 7.95
CA GLU A 58 -17.96 -20.61 8.08
C GLU A 58 -18.45 -20.00 6.75
N GLY A 59 -17.69 -20.13 5.67
CA GLY A 59 -18.01 -19.57 4.36
C GLY A 59 -17.66 -18.07 4.19
N LEU A 60 -17.06 -17.43 5.20
CA LEU A 60 -16.58 -16.05 5.16
C LEU A 60 -15.23 -15.95 4.45
N PHE A 61 -15.01 -14.84 3.74
CA PHE A 61 -13.80 -14.60 2.99
C PHE A 61 -12.70 -13.97 3.85
N LYS A 62 -11.50 -14.54 3.82
CA LYS A 62 -10.27 -14.01 4.41
C LYS A 62 -9.27 -13.65 3.32
N ILE A 63 -8.50 -12.59 3.57
CA ILE A 63 -7.40 -12.21 2.68
C ILE A 63 -6.29 -13.27 2.74
N THR A 64 -5.74 -13.61 1.59
CA THR A 64 -4.59 -14.54 1.50
C THR A 64 -3.28 -13.77 1.58
N LYS A 65 -2.15 -14.49 1.68
CA LYS A 65 -0.81 -13.88 1.53
C LYS A 65 -0.66 -13.16 0.18
N ALA A 66 -1.17 -13.73 -0.91
CA ALA A 66 -1.15 -13.08 -2.22
C ALA A 66 -1.97 -11.79 -2.25
N GLY A 67 -3.13 -11.77 -1.58
CA GLY A 67 -3.94 -10.55 -1.41
C GLY A 67 -3.18 -9.48 -0.63
N ILE A 68 -2.53 -9.85 0.49
CA ILE A 68 -1.71 -8.93 1.29
C ILE A 68 -0.56 -8.36 0.46
N SER A 69 0.21 -9.23 -0.22
CA SER A 69 1.36 -8.86 -1.04
C SER A 69 1.02 -7.96 -2.24
N THR A 70 -0.26 -7.81 -2.59
CA THR A 70 -0.68 -6.90 -3.67
C THR A 70 -0.38 -5.46 -3.30
N PHE A 71 -0.88 -4.96 -2.16
CA PHE A 71 -0.75 -3.56 -1.73
C PHE A 71 0.13 -3.35 -0.49
N TRP A 72 0.32 -4.38 0.34
CA TRP A 72 0.98 -4.30 1.65
C TRP A 72 2.19 -5.22 1.74
N HIS A 73 2.96 -5.32 0.66
CA HIS A 73 4.17 -6.12 0.67
C HIS A 73 5.21 -5.43 1.58
N THR A 74 5.54 -6.05 2.71
CA THR A 74 6.43 -5.46 3.74
C THR A 74 7.85 -5.28 3.23
N GLU A 75 8.32 -6.14 2.32
CA GLU A 75 9.65 -5.99 1.71
C GLU A 75 9.67 -4.92 0.59
N SER A 76 8.50 -4.39 0.21
CA SER A 76 8.41 -3.31 -0.78
C SER A 76 8.61 -1.95 -0.12
N PRO A 77 9.38 -1.03 -0.75
CA PRO A 77 9.46 0.34 -0.27
C PRO A 77 8.10 1.01 -0.17
N LEU A 78 7.94 1.89 0.82
CA LEU A 78 6.70 2.63 1.05
C LEU A 78 6.20 3.35 -0.20
N TRP A 79 7.10 4.00 -0.95
CA TRP A 79 6.76 4.69 -2.21
C TRP A 79 6.12 3.74 -3.22
N MET A 80 6.56 2.48 -3.29
CA MET A 80 6.01 1.51 -4.24
C MET A 80 4.58 1.11 -3.85
N ASN A 81 4.34 0.88 -2.56
CA ASN A 81 2.99 0.59 -2.06
C ASN A 81 2.06 1.81 -2.23
N LEU A 82 2.56 3.03 -2.04
CA LEU A 82 1.82 4.26 -2.32
C LEU A 82 1.45 4.40 -3.82
N LEU A 83 2.39 4.21 -4.74
CA LEU A 83 2.08 4.27 -6.18
C LEU A 83 1.05 3.22 -6.59
N LYS A 84 1.09 2.02 -6.00
CA LYS A 84 0.06 0.99 -6.26
C LYS A 84 -1.33 1.45 -5.82
N LEU A 85 -1.45 2.12 -4.66
CA LEU A 85 -2.72 2.70 -4.20
C LEU A 85 -3.18 3.86 -5.09
N LEU A 86 -2.28 4.80 -5.40
CA LEU A 86 -2.58 5.98 -6.19
C LEU A 86 -2.92 5.67 -7.64
N ARG A 87 -2.50 4.52 -8.16
CA ARG A 87 -2.94 3.99 -9.45
C ARG A 87 -4.43 3.60 -9.46
N ILE A 88 -5.01 3.27 -8.32
CA ILE A 88 -6.43 2.92 -8.20
C ILE A 88 -7.28 4.17 -8.14
N LYS A 89 -6.88 5.14 -7.31
CA LYS A 89 -7.61 6.40 -7.11
C LYS A 89 -6.73 7.49 -6.49
N PRO A 90 -7.08 8.77 -6.71
CA PRO A 90 -6.55 9.88 -5.93
C PRO A 90 -6.81 9.69 -4.44
N LEU A 91 -5.81 9.99 -3.60
CA LEU A 91 -5.91 9.86 -2.14
C LEU A 91 -5.18 11.02 -1.44
N SER A 92 -5.67 11.37 -0.26
CA SER A 92 -4.95 12.24 0.68
C SER A 92 -3.87 11.48 1.43
N ASP A 93 -2.92 12.21 2.02
CA ASP A 93 -1.90 11.66 2.92
C ASP A 93 -2.50 10.84 4.08
N LYS A 94 -3.62 11.31 4.65
CA LYS A 94 -4.35 10.61 5.70
C LYS A 94 -4.99 9.31 5.23
N GLU A 95 -5.58 9.31 4.03
CA GLU A 95 -6.16 8.08 3.46
C GLU A 95 -5.07 7.08 3.11
N CYS A 96 -3.95 7.53 2.53
CA CYS A 96 -2.78 6.69 2.27
C CYS A 96 -2.25 6.05 3.56
N ALA A 97 -2.07 6.84 4.63
CA ALA A 97 -1.66 6.35 5.95
C ALA A 97 -2.66 5.34 6.52
N MET A 98 -3.97 5.60 6.38
CA MET A 98 -5.03 4.69 6.83
C MET A 98 -5.01 3.35 6.06
N TYR A 99 -4.88 3.38 4.73
CA TYR A 99 -4.84 2.17 3.92
C TYR A 99 -3.59 1.35 4.19
N LEU A 100 -2.42 1.99 4.26
CA LEU A 100 -1.14 1.30 4.46
C LEU A 100 -0.85 0.94 5.92
N GLU A 101 -1.60 1.50 6.87
CA GLU A 101 -1.32 1.40 8.32
C GLU A 101 0.05 1.98 8.69
N GLU A 102 0.42 3.05 8.00
CA GLU A 102 1.71 3.72 8.14
C GLU A 102 1.57 5.08 8.85
N PRO A 103 2.58 5.55 9.58
CA PRO A 103 2.56 6.87 10.20
C PRO A 103 2.39 7.97 9.14
N ILE A 104 1.47 8.93 9.39
CA ILE A 104 1.25 10.08 8.51
C ILE A 104 2.56 10.80 8.13
N PRO A 105 3.52 11.07 9.05
CA PRO A 105 4.77 11.73 8.67
C PRO A 105 5.61 10.94 7.64
N ALA A 106 5.66 9.61 7.76
CA ALA A 106 6.41 8.76 6.82
C ALA A 106 5.76 8.76 5.43
N VAL A 107 4.43 8.71 5.39
CA VAL A 107 3.65 8.82 4.16
C VAL A 107 3.83 10.18 3.50
N GLN A 108 3.78 11.27 4.26
CA GLN A 108 4.01 12.63 3.76
C GLN A 108 5.41 12.78 3.17
N GLN A 109 6.43 12.26 3.85
CA GLN A 109 7.81 12.29 3.35
C GLN A 109 7.93 11.54 2.02
N ALA A 110 7.40 10.32 1.94
CA ALA A 110 7.45 9.52 0.71
C ALA A 110 6.68 10.17 -0.45
N LEU A 111 5.50 10.75 -0.18
CA LEU A 111 4.72 11.48 -1.18
C LEU A 111 5.47 12.70 -1.71
N GLU A 112 6.16 13.43 -0.85
CA GLU A 112 6.97 14.58 -1.26
C GLU A 112 8.16 14.16 -2.12
N MET A 113 8.88 13.11 -1.74
CA MET A 113 9.98 12.55 -2.56
C MET A 113 9.47 12.11 -3.94
N MET A 114 8.30 11.47 -4.01
CA MET A 114 7.70 11.08 -5.29
C MET A 114 7.26 12.30 -6.12
N ARG A 115 6.79 13.37 -5.47
CA ARG A 115 6.38 14.62 -6.11
C ARG A 115 7.58 15.34 -6.73
N GLU A 116 8.68 15.44 -6.02
CA GLU A 116 9.94 16.03 -6.52
C GLU A 116 10.49 15.28 -7.74
N LYS A 117 10.27 13.96 -7.80
CA LYS A 117 10.65 13.11 -8.93
C LYS A 117 9.64 13.10 -10.08
N GLY A 118 8.52 13.82 -9.96
CA GLY A 118 7.47 13.83 -10.99
C GLY A 118 6.66 12.54 -11.08
N TYR A 119 6.68 11.66 -10.08
CA TYR A 119 5.90 10.42 -10.08
C TYR A 119 4.44 10.63 -9.68
N VAL A 120 4.18 11.68 -8.90
CA VAL A 120 2.86 12.06 -8.43
C VAL A 120 2.69 13.57 -8.54
N MET A 121 1.46 14.03 -8.73
CA MET A 121 1.09 15.43 -8.55
C MET A 121 0.31 15.62 -7.25
N MET A 122 0.40 16.83 -6.69
CA MET A 122 -0.41 17.25 -5.55
C MET A 122 -1.39 18.33 -6.00
N SER A 123 -2.67 18.10 -5.71
CA SER A 123 -3.74 19.08 -5.90
C SER A 123 -4.37 19.42 -4.55
N GLN A 124 -4.98 20.61 -4.46
CA GLN A 124 -5.72 21.02 -3.28
C GLN A 124 -7.22 20.87 -3.54
N LEU A 125 -7.89 20.14 -2.66
CA LEU A 125 -9.34 19.99 -2.68
C LEU A 125 -9.96 20.65 -1.44
N ARG A 126 -10.95 21.52 -1.64
CA ARG A 126 -11.75 22.07 -0.53
C ARG A 126 -12.90 21.11 -0.23
N LYS A 127 -12.92 20.56 0.98
CA LYS A 127 -14.02 19.73 1.50
C LYS A 127 -14.32 20.15 2.92
N ASP A 128 -15.59 20.40 3.25
CA ASP A 128 -16.05 20.81 4.59
C ASP A 128 -15.27 21.98 5.19
N LYS A 129 -15.01 23.01 4.37
CA LYS A 129 -14.18 24.21 4.70
C LYS A 129 -12.72 23.92 5.05
N LYS A 130 -12.24 22.68 4.89
CA LYS A 130 -10.83 22.29 5.05
C LYS A 130 -10.17 22.12 3.68
N LEU A 131 -8.88 22.47 3.60
CA LEU A 131 -8.03 22.18 2.46
C LEU A 131 -7.41 20.80 2.66
N LEU A 132 -7.67 19.88 1.74
CA LEU A 132 -7.09 18.55 1.68
C LEU A 132 -6.06 18.52 0.56
N LYS A 133 -4.86 18.01 0.85
CA LYS A 133 -3.88 17.68 -0.18
C LYS A 133 -4.26 16.32 -0.76
N MET A 134 -4.58 16.29 -2.04
CA MET A 134 -4.86 15.09 -2.80
C MET A 134 -3.66 14.78 -3.67
N PHE A 135 -3.31 13.50 -3.76
CA PHE A 135 -2.20 13.03 -4.57
C PHE A 135 -2.74 12.13 -5.68
N GLU A 136 -2.17 12.28 -6.87
CA GLU A 136 -2.53 11.51 -8.06
C GLU A 136 -1.25 11.00 -8.72
N ILE A 137 -1.26 9.76 -9.20
CA ILE A 137 -0.12 9.20 -9.91
C ILE A 137 0.01 9.83 -11.31
N LEU A 138 1.24 10.15 -11.71
CA LEU A 138 1.57 10.63 -13.05
C LEU A 138 2.06 9.48 -13.94
N PRO A 139 2.10 9.64 -15.28
CA PRO A 139 2.60 8.61 -16.19
C PRO A 139 3.97 8.05 -15.81
N GLU A 140 4.88 8.91 -15.35
CA GLU A 140 6.23 8.56 -14.89
C GLU A 140 6.18 7.65 -13.65
N GLY A 141 5.22 7.84 -12.75
CA GLY A 141 4.98 6.95 -11.61
C GLY A 141 4.47 5.57 -12.05
N VAL A 142 3.61 5.53 -13.07
CA VAL A 142 3.12 4.27 -13.66
C VAL A 142 4.26 3.51 -14.35
N GLU A 143 5.11 4.20 -15.11
CA GLU A 143 6.34 3.67 -15.71
C GLU A 143 7.30 3.12 -14.65
N ARG A 144 7.47 3.87 -13.55
CA ARG A 144 8.34 3.47 -12.43
C ARG A 144 7.89 2.14 -11.80
N LEU A 145 6.59 1.92 -11.65
CA LEU A 145 6.05 0.63 -11.15
C LEU A 145 6.33 -0.55 -12.09
N LYS A 146 6.38 -0.34 -13.41
CA LYS A 146 6.69 -1.42 -14.37
C LYS A 146 8.16 -1.83 -14.33
N THR A 147 9.05 -0.84 -14.20
CA THR A 147 10.50 -1.04 -14.21
C THR A 147 11.05 -1.53 -12.86
N ALA A 148 10.27 -1.39 -11.79
CA ALA A 148 10.55 -1.90 -10.46
C ALA A 148 10.70 -3.43 -10.35
N GLY A 149 10.25 -4.24 -11.31
CA GLY A 149 10.24 -5.71 -11.23
C GLY A 149 11.61 -6.42 -11.15
N LYS A 150 12.71 -5.71 -10.92
CA LYS A 150 14.07 -6.23 -10.72
C LYS A 150 14.62 -5.58 -9.44
N TYR A 151 14.57 -6.30 -8.33
CA TYR A 151 15.15 -5.86 -7.06
C TYR A 151 16.12 -6.94 -6.57
N ASN A 152 17.40 -6.79 -6.82
CA ASN A 152 18.43 -7.38 -5.96
C ASN A 152 18.44 -6.61 -4.64
N LEU A 153 18.00 -7.27 -3.57
CA LEU A 153 18.00 -6.74 -2.21
C LEU A 153 19.39 -6.95 -1.59
N LEU A 154 20.07 -5.86 -1.28
CA LEU A 154 21.30 -5.87 -0.48
C LEU A 154 20.94 -5.46 0.95
N VAL A 155 21.11 -6.36 1.91
CA VAL A 155 20.76 -6.12 3.31
C VAL A 155 22.03 -5.88 4.11
N ILE A 156 22.12 -4.71 4.75
CA ILE A 156 23.24 -4.32 5.60
C ILE A 156 22.74 -4.12 7.03
N LYS A 157 23.30 -4.85 8.00
CA LYS A 157 22.96 -4.72 9.43
C LYS A 157 24.00 -3.85 10.15
N LEU A 158 23.55 -2.80 10.82
CA LEU A 158 24.35 -1.91 11.66
C LEU A 158 23.75 -1.82 13.07
N GLY A 159 24.23 -2.66 13.98
CA GLY A 159 23.69 -2.74 15.34
C GLY A 159 22.19 -3.04 15.33
N ASP A 160 21.40 -2.12 15.89
CA ASP A 160 19.93 -2.18 15.96
C ASP A 160 19.26 -1.56 14.73
N LYS A 161 20.00 -1.31 13.65
CA LYS A 161 19.49 -0.75 12.40
C LYS A 161 19.78 -1.68 11.25
N LEU A 162 18.88 -1.67 10.27
CA LEU A 162 18.98 -2.47 9.07
C LEU A 162 18.72 -1.57 7.86
N VAL A 163 19.65 -1.54 6.92
CA VAL A 163 19.49 -0.83 5.65
C VAL A 163 19.25 -1.85 4.56
N VAL A 164 18.11 -1.74 3.91
CA VAL A 164 17.82 -2.47 2.68
C VAL A 164 18.13 -1.55 1.52
N GLU A 165 19.23 -1.81 0.81
CA GLU A 165 19.53 -1.15 -0.45
C GLU A 165 18.73 -1.79 -1.59
N LEU A 166 18.19 -0.92 -2.43
CA LEU A 166 17.44 -1.21 -3.63
C LEU A 166 18.36 -1.06 -4.85
N GLU A 167 18.08 -1.71 -5.97
CA GLU A 167 18.94 -1.64 -7.18
C GLU A 167 19.16 -0.21 -7.74
N ASN A 168 18.25 0.72 -7.47
CA ASN A 168 18.44 2.13 -7.87
C ASN A 168 19.45 2.87 -6.97
N GLY A 169 20.04 2.18 -5.99
CA GLY A 169 20.98 2.68 -4.99
C GLY A 169 20.30 3.31 -3.78
N GLU A 170 19.00 3.63 -3.84
CA GLU A 170 18.26 4.10 -2.67
C GLU A 170 18.03 2.97 -1.68
N GLY A 171 17.65 3.28 -0.45
CA GLY A 171 17.41 2.25 0.54
C GLY A 171 16.29 2.60 1.51
N ILE A 172 16.02 1.66 2.40
CA ILE A 172 15.10 1.83 3.53
C ILE A 172 15.88 1.53 4.79
N LEU A 173 15.91 2.50 5.69
CA LEU A 173 16.45 2.33 7.02
C LEU A 173 15.34 1.83 7.94
N TYR A 174 15.57 0.66 8.51
CA TYR A 174 14.78 0.05 9.55
C TYR A 174 15.52 0.16 10.88
N GLU A 175 14.75 0.26 11.95
CA GLU A 175 15.17 -0.01 13.32
C GLU A 175 14.64 -1.36 13.74
N ILE A 176 15.52 -2.17 14.33
CA ILE A 176 15.21 -3.46 14.90
C ILE A 176 14.68 -3.18 16.31
N ILE A 177 13.42 -3.54 16.54
CA ILE A 177 12.75 -3.36 17.84
C ILE A 177 12.45 -4.72 18.47
N ASP A 178 12.30 -4.74 19.79
CA ASP A 178 11.95 -5.95 20.55
C ASP A 178 10.43 -6.22 20.47
N ASP A 179 9.97 -6.48 19.24
CA ASP A 179 8.60 -6.89 18.92
C ASP A 179 8.66 -8.27 18.21
N LEU A 180 8.06 -9.28 18.85
CA LEU A 180 8.02 -10.66 18.37
C LEU A 180 7.20 -10.86 17.08
N VAL A 181 6.32 -9.91 16.74
CA VAL A 181 5.40 -9.98 15.60
C VAL A 181 5.91 -9.13 14.44
N ASN A 182 6.46 -7.95 14.71
CA ASN A 182 7.07 -7.09 13.70
C ASN A 182 8.36 -6.43 14.20
N PRO A 183 9.50 -7.14 14.15
CA PRO A 183 10.76 -6.66 14.72
C PRO A 183 11.40 -5.53 13.90
N LEU A 184 10.80 -5.10 12.79
CA LEU A 184 11.36 -4.08 11.90
C LEU A 184 10.42 -2.88 11.81
N ARG A 185 10.88 -1.76 12.33
CA ARG A 185 10.20 -0.47 12.21
C ARG A 185 10.88 0.35 11.12
N VAL A 186 10.13 0.74 10.08
CA VAL A 186 10.64 1.68 9.08
C VAL A 186 10.92 3.02 9.77
N ILE A 187 12.16 3.49 9.68
CA ILE A 187 12.56 4.81 10.15
C ILE A 187 12.36 5.81 9.01
N LYS A 188 12.95 5.53 7.84
CA LYS A 188 12.91 6.41 6.67
C LYS A 188 13.39 5.68 5.42
N THR A 189 13.04 6.22 4.26
CA THR A 189 13.78 5.97 3.02
C THR A 189 15.08 6.79 3.02
N VAL A 190 16.16 6.21 2.51
CA VAL A 190 17.48 6.81 2.38
C VAL A 190 17.87 6.93 0.92
N SER A 191 18.53 8.03 0.54
CA SER A 191 19.05 8.23 -0.82
C SER A 191 20.25 7.32 -1.10
N LYS A 192 20.70 7.29 -2.35
CA LYS A 192 21.89 6.51 -2.73
C LYS A 192 23.16 6.92 -2.01
N GLU A 193 23.33 8.22 -1.80
CA GLU A 193 24.45 8.79 -1.05
C GLU A 193 24.40 8.31 0.39
N GLN A 194 23.22 8.35 1.00
CA GLN A 194 23.01 7.91 2.37
C GLN A 194 23.19 6.40 2.53
N VAL A 195 22.78 5.57 1.56
CA VAL A 195 23.02 4.12 1.61
C VAL A 195 24.51 3.80 1.65
N ASN A 196 25.32 4.53 0.88
CA ASN A 196 26.77 4.34 0.91
C ASN A 196 27.42 4.73 2.25
N GLU A 197 26.79 5.60 3.06
CA GLU A 197 27.27 5.90 4.42
C GLU A 197 27.11 4.70 5.39
N TYR A 198 26.29 3.72 5.03
CA TYR A 198 26.04 2.50 5.81
C TYR A 198 26.77 1.26 5.27
N LYS A 199 27.50 1.36 4.16
CA LYS A 199 28.36 0.29 3.62
C LYS A 199 29.74 0.35 4.25
#